data_AF-F3ZGN8-F1
#
_entry.id   AF-F3ZGN8-F1
#
_cell.length_a   1.000
_cell.length_b   1.000
_cell.length_c   1.000
_cell.angle_alpha   90.00
_cell.angle_beta   90.00
_cell.angle_gamma   90.00
#
_symmetry.space_group_name_H-M   'P 1'
#
loop_
_entity.id
_entity.type
_entity.pdbx_description
1 polymer ?
#
loop_
_entity_poly.entity_id
_entity_poly.type
_entity_poly.pdbx_seq_one_letter_code
_entity_poly.pdbx_strand_id
1 'polypeptide(L)'
;MVHGEGTAHPLRGALDGAHKVVLDPEARWRLVVEYRDTRYDLHHDQEVFLIAAGPRRGYTVYRDAQLRLDRINERDAPSPEQLAAARARSPHALRARTGRQAAASPRTELHPSAAPARNR
;
A
#
# COMPACT_ATOMS: atom_id res chain seq x y z
N MET A 1 29.65 -7.82 -5.57
CA MET A 1 29.85 -8.23 -4.18
C MET A 1 30.92 -9.30 -4.16
N VAL A 2 32.09 -8.97 -3.64
CA VAL A 2 33.25 -9.85 -3.60
C VAL A 2 33.54 -9.97 -2.11
N HIS A 3 33.26 -11.16 -1.53
CA HIS A 3 33.59 -11.61 -0.16
C HIS A 3 32.53 -11.66 0.94
N GLY A 4 31.22 -11.56 0.66
CA GLY A 4 30.17 -12.01 1.61
C GLY A 4 30.11 -11.30 2.99
N GLU A 5 31.03 -10.39 3.29
CA GLU A 5 31.17 -9.67 4.56
C GLU A 5 30.27 -8.42 4.60
N GLY A 6 29.16 -8.43 3.85
CA GLY A 6 28.10 -7.45 4.05
C GLY A 6 27.29 -7.88 5.25
N THR A 7 27.70 -7.52 6.47
CA THR A 7 26.98 -7.90 7.69
C THR A 7 25.57 -7.34 7.63
N ALA A 8 24.57 -8.21 7.53
CA ALA A 8 23.18 -7.80 7.59
C ALA A 8 22.94 -7.13 8.96
N HIS A 9 22.56 -5.86 8.95
CA HIS A 9 22.38 -5.11 10.20
C HIS A 9 20.93 -5.20 10.66
N PRO A 10 20.66 -5.53 11.94
CA PRO A 10 19.30 -5.62 12.43
C PRO A 10 18.57 -4.28 12.35
N LEU A 11 17.30 -4.32 11.95
CA LEU A 11 16.37 -3.20 11.99
C LEU A 11 15.59 -3.22 13.30
N ARG A 12 14.97 -2.08 13.63
CA ARG A 12 14.22 -1.85 14.88
C ARG A 12 12.86 -1.22 14.59
N GLY A 13 11.97 -1.25 15.58
CA GLY A 13 10.62 -0.66 15.48
C GLY A 13 9.73 -1.51 14.58
N ALA A 14 9.05 -0.87 13.63
CA ALA A 14 8.12 -1.56 12.72
C ALA A 14 8.76 -2.67 11.84
N LEU A 15 10.09 -2.67 11.72
CA LEU A 15 10.86 -3.70 11.00
C LEU A 15 11.73 -4.55 11.95
N ASP A 16 11.40 -4.64 13.24
CA ASP A 16 12.10 -5.54 14.15
C ASP A 16 11.98 -7.00 13.66
N GLY A 17 13.07 -7.76 13.78
CA GLY A 17 13.25 -9.09 13.17
C GLY A 17 13.78 -9.08 11.73
N ALA A 18 13.66 -7.96 11.00
CA ALA A 18 14.27 -7.81 9.68
C ALA A 18 15.69 -7.23 9.77
N HIS A 19 16.47 -7.38 8.70
CA HIS A 19 17.83 -6.89 8.56
C HIS A 19 17.98 -6.06 7.29
N LYS A 20 18.87 -5.07 7.32
CA LYS A 20 19.28 -4.31 6.13
C LYS A 20 20.63 -4.80 5.61
N VAL A 21 20.76 -4.91 4.30
CA VAL A 21 22.03 -5.12 3.60
C VAL A 21 22.30 -3.91 2.72
N VAL A 22 23.50 -3.35 2.79
CA VAL A 22 23.93 -2.26 1.90
C VAL A 22 24.57 -2.86 0.65
N LEU A 23 24.10 -2.45 -0.53
CA LEU A 23 24.47 -3.10 -1.79
C LEU A 23 25.61 -2.42 -2.55
N ASP A 24 25.84 -1.15 -2.27
CA ASP A 24 26.78 -0.30 -3.00
C ASP A 24 27.66 0.51 -2.04
N PRO A 25 28.88 0.89 -2.46
CA PRO A 25 29.80 1.69 -1.63
C PRO A 25 29.23 3.05 -1.22
N GLU A 26 28.40 3.66 -2.08
CA GLU A 26 27.75 4.96 -1.79
C GLU A 26 26.56 4.82 -0.82
N ALA A 27 26.23 3.58 -0.42
CA ALA A 27 25.09 3.24 0.42
C ALA A 27 23.78 3.89 -0.08
N ARG A 28 23.53 3.86 -1.40
CA ARG A 28 22.31 4.37 -2.03
C ARG A 28 21.23 3.30 -2.14
N TRP A 29 21.61 2.04 -2.23
CA TRP A 29 20.75 0.88 -2.40
C TRP A 29 20.85 -0.07 -1.22
N ARG A 30 19.70 -0.66 -0.86
CA ARG A 30 19.59 -1.60 0.24
C ARG A 30 18.68 -2.76 -0.11
N LEU A 31 18.93 -3.88 0.55
CA LEU A 31 17.95 -4.94 0.75
C LEU A 31 17.40 -4.86 2.17
N VAL A 32 16.15 -5.30 2.33
CA VAL A 32 15.53 -5.66 3.61
C VAL A 32 15.17 -7.13 3.55
N VAL A 33 15.70 -7.91 4.49
CA VAL A 33 15.58 -9.38 4.52
C VAL A 33 15.17 -9.88 5.90
N GLU A 34 14.55 -11.04 5.96
CA GLU A 34 14.35 -11.83 7.18
C GLU A 34 15.10 -13.16 7.04
N TYR A 35 15.78 -13.58 8.11
CA TYR A 35 16.31 -14.94 8.21
C TYR A 35 15.23 -15.81 8.80
N ARG A 36 14.90 -16.92 8.13
CA ARG A 36 13.86 -17.85 8.57
C ARG A 36 14.41 -19.26 8.54
N ASP A 37 13.91 -20.11 9.42
CA ASP A 37 14.27 -21.53 9.36
C ASP A 37 13.77 -22.11 8.03
N THR A 38 14.60 -22.93 7.41
CA THR A 38 14.19 -23.59 6.17
C THR A 38 12.96 -24.47 6.43
N ARG A 39 11.93 -24.34 5.60
CA ARG A 39 10.76 -25.24 5.63
C ARG A 39 10.98 -26.51 4.82
N TYR A 40 12.10 -26.58 4.11
CA TYR A 40 12.46 -27.67 3.22
C TYR A 40 13.74 -28.33 3.72
N ASP A 41 13.88 -29.62 3.44
CA ASP A 41 15.07 -30.42 3.78
C ASP A 41 16.23 -30.06 2.82
N LEU A 42 16.64 -28.80 2.87
CA LEU A 42 17.74 -28.22 2.11
C LEU A 42 19.01 -28.27 2.96
N HIS A 43 20.17 -28.27 2.29
CA HIS A 43 21.50 -28.31 2.92
C HIS A 43 21.85 -27.10 3.82
N HIS A 44 20.90 -26.21 4.11
CA HIS A 44 21.10 -24.99 4.88
C HIS A 44 20.00 -24.85 5.93
N ASP A 45 20.38 -24.58 7.17
CA ASP A 45 19.45 -24.47 8.30
C ASP A 45 18.52 -23.23 8.19
N GLN A 46 18.92 -22.22 7.42
CA GLN A 46 18.20 -20.96 7.29
C GLN A 46 18.09 -20.50 5.84
N GLU A 47 16.95 -19.90 5.51
CA GLU A 47 16.68 -19.19 4.26
C GLU A 47 16.69 -17.67 4.48
N VAL A 48 17.12 -16.94 3.45
CA VAL A 48 17.04 -15.47 3.40
C VAL A 48 15.79 -15.07 2.63
N PHE A 49 14.76 -14.63 3.34
CA PHE A 49 13.55 -14.13 2.73
C PHE A 49 13.73 -12.64 2.37
N LEU A 50 13.81 -12.35 1.06
CA LEU A 50 13.88 -10.97 0.57
C LEU A 50 12.51 -10.29 0.65
N ILE A 51 12.43 -9.22 1.44
CA ILE A 51 11.20 -8.43 1.62
C ILE A 51 11.19 -7.24 0.66
N ALA A 52 12.31 -6.52 0.54
CA ALA A 52 12.41 -5.35 -0.30
C ALA A 52 13.82 -5.13 -0.83
N ALA A 53 13.92 -4.61 -2.04
CA ALA A 53 15.15 -4.12 -2.63
C ALA A 53 14.88 -2.75 -3.23
N GLY A 54 15.73 -1.77 -2.96
CA GLY A 54 15.50 -0.44 -3.51
C GLY A 54 16.43 0.65 -2.96
N PRO A 55 16.24 1.88 -3.44
CA PRO A 55 17.00 3.02 -2.96
C PRO A 55 16.62 3.36 -1.51
N ARG A 56 17.59 3.87 -0.74
CA ARG A 56 17.37 4.45 0.59
C ARG A 56 16.82 5.87 0.53
N ARG A 57 16.91 6.53 -0.62
CA ARG A 57 16.43 7.91 -0.79
C ARG A 57 14.96 7.98 -0.36
N GLY A 58 14.64 8.93 0.52
CA GLY A 58 13.28 9.09 1.03
C GLY A 58 12.76 7.88 1.82
N TYR A 59 13.65 7.01 2.31
CA TYR A 59 13.31 5.82 3.08
C TYR A 59 12.37 4.84 2.35
N THR A 60 12.31 4.90 1.02
CA THR A 60 11.33 4.13 0.21
C THR A 60 11.47 2.63 0.39
N VAL A 61 12.71 2.10 0.41
CA VAL A 61 12.94 0.65 0.63
C VAL A 61 12.40 0.16 1.98
N TYR A 62 12.46 0.98 3.03
CA TYR A 62 11.96 0.61 4.35
C TYR A 62 10.45 0.72 4.42
N ARG A 63 9.86 1.76 3.80
CA ARG A 63 8.42 1.92 3.69
C ARG A 63 7.79 0.77 2.90
N ASP A 64 8.40 0.38 1.79
CA ASP A 64 7.96 -0.77 1.00
C ASP A 64 8.02 -2.06 1.82
N ALA A 65 9.07 -2.25 2.62
CA ALA A 65 9.17 -3.39 3.51
C ALA A 65 8.07 -3.39 4.58
N GLN A 66 7.82 -2.25 5.23
CA GLN A 66 6.74 -2.10 6.20
C GLN A 66 5.37 -2.44 5.59
N LEU A 67 5.10 -1.94 4.39
CA LEU A 67 3.86 -2.21 3.66
C LEU A 67 3.70 -3.70 3.32
N ARG A 68 4.78 -4.37 2.89
CA ARG A 68 4.74 -5.82 2.57
C ARG A 68 4.60 -6.71 3.80
N LEU A 69 5.03 -6.23 4.96
CA LEU A 69 4.89 -6.95 6.23
C LEU A 69 3.60 -6.56 6.98
N ASP A 70 2.81 -5.61 6.46
CA ASP A 70 1.68 -4.98 7.15
C ASP A 70 2.05 -4.41 8.53
N ARG A 71 3.28 -3.92 8.66
CA ARG A 71 3.83 -3.30 9.87
C ARG A 71 4.02 -1.81 9.63
N ILE A 72 2.93 -1.08 9.43
CA ILE A 72 2.99 0.37 9.19
C ILE A 72 3.35 1.05 10.51
N ASN A 73 4.43 1.82 10.49
CA ASN A 73 4.77 2.67 11.62
C ASN A 73 3.74 3.81 11.69
N GLU A 74 3.10 4.05 12.83
CA GLU A 74 2.07 5.09 12.97
C GLU A 74 2.60 6.49 12.62
N ARG A 75 3.90 6.72 12.81
CA ARG A 75 4.60 7.96 12.37
C ARG A 75 4.66 8.13 10.85
N ASP A 76 4.66 7.03 10.11
CA ASP A 76 4.72 7.00 8.65
C ASP A 76 3.31 6.85 8.03
N ALA A 77 2.27 6.74 8.87
CA ALA A 77 0.89 6.77 8.42
C ALA A 77 0.58 8.17 7.84
N PRO A 78 0.07 8.26 6.61
CA PRO A 78 -0.31 9.54 6.02
C PRO A 78 -1.36 10.24 6.88
N SER A 79 -1.16 11.53 7.15
CA SER A 79 -2.14 12.32 7.88
C SER A 79 -3.50 12.31 7.15
N PRO A 80 -4.62 12.51 7.86
CA PRO A 80 -5.94 12.60 7.21
C PRO A 80 -5.97 13.61 6.05
N GLU A 81 -5.24 14.72 6.18
CA GLU A 81 -5.10 15.75 5.14
C GLU A 81 -4.32 15.26 3.92
N GLN A 82 -3.20 14.55 4.14
CA GLN A 82 -2.42 13.94 3.05
C GLN A 82 -3.25 12.89 2.30
N LEU A 83 -4.03 12.09 3.04
CA LEU A 83 -4.97 11.13 2.47
C LEU A 83 -6.05 11.83 1.64
N ALA A 84 -6.63 12.92 2.17
CA ALA A 84 -7.63 13.71 1.48
C ALA A 84 -7.07 14.35 0.19
N ALA A 85 -5.86 14.90 0.24
CA ALA A 85 -5.18 15.49 -0.91
C ALA A 85 -4.80 14.44 -1.97
N ALA A 86 -4.39 13.24 -1.57
CA ALA A 86 -4.14 12.13 -2.48
C ALA A 86 -5.44 11.64 -3.14
N ARG A 87 -6.52 11.49 -2.35
CA ARG A 87 -7.85 11.13 -2.88
C ARG A 87 -8.40 12.18 -3.82
N ALA A 88 -8.26 13.47 -3.51
CA ALA A 88 -8.72 14.56 -4.38
C ALA A 88 -8.04 14.54 -5.76
N ARG A 89 -6.76 14.13 -5.80
CA ARG A 89 -5.96 13.98 -7.02
C ARG A 89 -6.16 12.64 -7.74
N SER A 90 -6.91 11.70 -7.15
CA SER A 90 -7.13 10.38 -7.75
C SER A 90 -8.13 10.47 -8.93
N PRO A 91 -7.79 9.90 -10.10
CA PRO A 91 -8.72 9.77 -11.23
C PRO A 91 -10.03 9.02 -10.85
N HIS A 92 -9.97 8.12 -9.85
CA HIS A 92 -11.15 7.41 -9.35
C HIS A 92 -12.13 8.34 -8.60
N ALA A 93 -11.64 9.39 -7.93
CA ALA A 93 -12.48 10.36 -7.25
C ALA A 93 -13.19 11.32 -8.21
N LEU A 94 -12.67 11.51 -9.42
CA LEU A 94 -13.36 12.22 -10.50
C LEU A 94 -14.50 11.37 -11.06
N ARG A 95 -14.27 10.07 -11.31
CA ARG A 95 -15.30 9.14 -11.79
C ARG A 95 -16.46 8.95 -10.79
N ALA A 96 -16.19 8.91 -9.49
CA ALA A 96 -17.23 8.82 -8.46
C ALA A 96 -18.12 10.09 -8.40
N ARG A 97 -17.53 11.27 -8.66
CA ARG A 97 -18.27 12.54 -8.69
C ARG A 97 -19.17 12.66 -9.92
N THR A 98 -18.69 12.24 -11.09
CA THR A 98 -19.52 12.22 -12.32
C THR A 98 -20.60 11.13 -12.26
N GLY A 99 -20.33 9.98 -11.65
CA GLY A 99 -21.35 8.93 -11.44
C GLY A 99 -22.46 9.34 -10.46
N ARG A 100 -22.14 10.13 -9.42
CA ARG A 100 -23.15 10.60 -8.45
C ARG A 100 -24.01 11.75 -8.98
N GLN A 101 -23.54 12.53 -9.95
CA GLN A 101 -24.36 13.55 -10.64
C GLN A 101 -25.36 12.93 -11.63
N ALA A 102 -25.08 11.76 -12.20
CA ALA A 102 -26.01 11.08 -13.10
C ALA A 102 -27.21 10.39 -12.41
N ALA A 103 -27.19 10.26 -11.07
CA ALA A 103 -28.26 9.61 -10.30
C ALA A 103 -29.31 10.60 -9.75
N ALA A 104 -29.18 11.90 -10.00
CA ALA A 104 -30.20 12.90 -9.67
C ALA A 104 -31.14 13.11 -10.86
N SER A 105 -31.85 12.06 -11.28
CA SER A 105 -32.99 12.23 -12.18
C SER A 105 -34.15 12.89 -11.41
N PRO A 106 -34.83 13.90 -11.98
CA PRO A 106 -35.97 14.53 -11.33
C PRO A 106 -37.09 13.51 -11.13
N ARG A 107 -37.67 13.50 -9.93
CA ARG A 107 -38.90 12.78 -9.60
C ARG A 107 -40.01 13.32 -10.51
N THR A 108 -40.48 12.53 -11.46
CA THR A 108 -41.75 12.79 -12.15
C THR A 108 -42.87 12.56 -11.15
N GLU A 109 -43.55 13.63 -10.76
CA GLU A 109 -44.79 13.59 -9.99
C GLU A 109 -45.87 12.87 -10.81
N LEU A 110 -46.43 11.78 -10.27
CA LEU A 110 -47.57 11.10 -10.84
C LEU A 110 -48.83 11.91 -10.56
N HIS A 111 -49.33 12.63 -11.56
CA HIS A 111 -50.65 13.25 -11.54
C HIS A 111 -51.75 12.15 -11.54
N PRO A 112 -52.77 12.22 -10.68
CA PRO A 112 -53.92 11.32 -10.75
C PRO A 112 -54.82 11.69 -11.95
N SER A 113 -55.02 10.73 -12.85
CA SER A 113 -55.93 10.85 -14.01
C SER A 113 -57.38 10.67 -13.58
N ALA A 114 -58.21 11.69 -13.78
CA ALA A 114 -59.66 11.63 -13.61
C ALA A 114 -60.30 10.69 -14.65
N ALA A 115 -61.23 9.86 -14.20
CA ALA A 115 -62.04 8.98 -15.06
C ALA A 115 -63.31 9.71 -15.55
N PRO A 116 -63.74 9.53 -16.81
CA PRO A 116 -65.00 10.09 -17.29
C PRO A 116 -66.20 9.22 -16.90
N ALA A 117 -67.27 9.87 -16.46
CA ALA A 117 -68.57 9.27 -16.19
C ALA A 117 -69.20 8.68 -17.46
N ARG A 118 -69.78 7.48 -17.34
CA ARG A 118 -70.56 6.84 -18.42
C ARG A 118 -72.01 6.68 -17.98
N ASN A 119 -72.89 7.47 -18.59
CA ASN A 119 -74.34 7.29 -18.60
C ASN A 119 -74.73 6.53 -19.87
N ARG A 120 -75.36 5.36 -19.71
CA ARG A 120 -76.57 4.91 -20.43
C ARG A 120 -76.95 3.50 -20.00
#